data_AF-A0AAV4CBJ4-F1
#
_entry.id   AF-A0AAV4CBJ4-F1
#
_cell.length_a   1.000
_cell.length_b   1.000
_cell.length_c   1.000
_cell.angle_alpha   90.00
_cell.angle_beta   90.00
_cell.angle_gamma   90.00
#
_symmetry.space_group_name_H-M   'P 1'
#
loop_
_entity.id
_entity.type
_entity.pdbx_description
1 polymer ?
#
loop_
_entity_poly.entity_id
_entity_poly.type
_entity_poly.pdbx_seq_one_letter_code
_entity_poly.pdbx_strand_id
1 'polypeptide(L)' 'MLPKPLREYVMSVAHDSITGAHLGIRRTKDKVLSNFYWPGVDGDVTRYCRSCDVCQRTVKKGTVPRVPLEKVP' A
#
# COMPACT_ATOMS: atom_id res chain seq x y z
N MET A 1 5.36 -21.23 -4.81
CA MET A 1 4.69 -20.22 -5.66
C MET A 1 3.25 -20.05 -5.16
N LEU A 2 2.76 -18.83 -4.92
CA LEU A 2 1.47 -18.58 -4.29
C LEU A 2 0.31 -18.44 -5.31
N PRO A 3 -0.81 -19.17 -5.14
CA PRO A 3 -2.02 -19.02 -5.97
C PRO A 3 -2.62 -17.61 -5.89
N LYS A 4 -3.15 -17.11 -7.01
CA LYS A 4 -3.77 -15.77 -7.11
C LYS A 4 -4.78 -15.43 -5.99
N PRO A 5 -5.76 -16.29 -5.62
CA PRO A 5 -6.76 -15.92 -4.63
C PRO A 5 -6.20 -15.68 -3.22
N LEU A 6 -5.00 -16.18 -2.92
CA LEU A 6 -4.37 -16.03 -1.60
C LEU A 6 -3.44 -14.82 -1.52
N ARG A 7 -3.09 -14.20 -2.65
CA ARG A 7 -2.11 -13.10 -2.68
C ARG A 7 -2.60 -11.89 -1.91
N GLU A 8 -3.87 -11.53 -2.08
CA GLU A 8 -4.48 -10.39 -1.37
C GLU A 8 -4.52 -10.62 0.13
N TYR A 9 -4.89 -11.82 0.57
CA TYR A 9 -4.86 -12.21 1.98
C TYR A 9 -3.44 -12.12 2.57
N VAL A 10 -2.43 -12.62 1.85
CA VAL A 10 -1.04 -12.51 2.31
C VAL A 10 -0.58 -11.06 2.39
N MET A 11 -0.95 -10.22 1.41
CA MET A 11 -0.61 -8.78 1.43
C MET A 11 -1.31 -8.04 2.58
N SER A 12 -2.57 -8.36 2.88
CA SER A 12 -3.29 -7.74 4.00
C SER A 12 -2.67 -8.13 5.34
N VAL A 13 -2.31 -9.38 5.55
CA VAL A 13 -1.59 -9.81 6.76
C VAL A 13 -0.23 -9.12 6.87
N ALA A 14 0.51 -8.97 5.77
CA ALA A 14 1.83 -8.34 5.79
C ALA A 14 1.78 -6.81 5.99
N HIS A 15 0.70 -6.15 5.58
CA HIS A 15 0.57 -4.69 5.58
C HIS A 15 -0.33 -4.14 6.71
N ASP A 16 -1.53 -4.71 6.88
CA ASP A 16 -2.61 -4.17 7.73
C ASP A 16 -2.61 -4.76 9.15
N SER A 17 -1.95 -5.89 9.36
CA SER A 17 -1.88 -6.49 10.70
C SER A 17 -1.12 -5.59 11.69
N ILE A 18 -1.29 -5.84 12.99
CA ILE A 18 -0.53 -5.16 14.05
C ILE A 18 0.99 -5.27 13.81
N THR A 19 1.44 -6.42 13.30
CA THR A 19 2.85 -6.58 12.95
C THR A 19 3.23 -5.78 11.70
N GLY A 20 2.30 -5.67 10.74
CA GLY A 20 2.37 -4.94 9.47
C GLY A 20 2.45 -3.43 9.64
N ALA A 21 1.69 -2.88 10.58
CA ALA A 21 1.65 -1.48 11.03
C ALA A 21 1.77 -0.45 9.90
N HIS A 22 1.25 -0.76 8.70
CA HIS A 22 1.33 0.09 7.52
C HIS A 22 2.77 0.58 7.19
N LEU A 23 3.76 -0.28 7.42
CA LEU A 23 5.21 0.03 7.37
C LEU A 23 5.79 0.37 5.98
N GLY A 24 4.93 0.57 4.98
CA GLY A 24 5.30 0.92 3.60
C GLY A 24 5.78 -0.26 2.74
N ILE A 25 5.98 0.02 1.46
CA ILE A 25 6.16 -0.98 0.39
C ILE A 25 7.34 -1.92 0.66
N ARG A 26 8.51 -1.37 1.01
CA ARG A 26 9.73 -2.18 1.20
C ARG A 26 9.55 -3.22 2.30
N ARG A 27 9.09 -2.81 3.48
CA ARG A 27 8.90 -3.73 4.62
C ARG A 27 7.77 -4.72 4.37
N THR A 28 6.68 -4.30 3.72
CA THR A 28 5.62 -5.23 3.31
C THR A 28 6.15 -6.26 2.33
N LYS A 29 6.95 -5.86 1.34
CA LYS A 29 7.58 -6.78 0.39
C LYS A 29 8.51 -7.78 1.08
N ASP A 30 9.39 -7.31 1.96
CA ASP A 30 10.35 -8.16 2.67
C ASP A 30 9.62 -9.24 3.49
N LYS A 31 8.48 -8.90 4.10
CA LYS A 31 7.62 -9.85 4.83
C LYS A 31 6.90 -10.85 3.93
N VAL A 32 6.41 -10.42 2.78
CA VAL A 32 5.79 -11.33 1.82
C VAL A 32 6.83 -12.31 1.30
N LEU A 33 8.00 -11.80 0.90
CA LEU A 33 9.08 -12.58 0.29
C LEU A 33 9.79 -13.53 1.25
N SER A 34 9.67 -13.34 2.56
CA SER A 34 10.25 -14.27 3.53
C SER A 34 9.56 -15.64 3.56
N ASN A 35 8.29 -15.71 3.13
CA ASN A 35 7.50 -16.95 3.18
C ASN A 35 6.82 -17.30 1.84
N PHE A 36 6.62 -16.32 0.95
CA PHE A 36 5.83 -16.50 -0.27
C PHE A 36 6.50 -15.86 -1.48
N TYR A 37 6.22 -16.41 -2.66
CA TYR A 37 6.73 -15.88 -3.92
C TYR A 37 5.74 -16.09 -5.06
N TRP A 38 5.65 -15.12 -5.97
CA TRP A 38 5.00 -15.23 -7.27
C TRP A 38 5.56 -14.22 -8.27
N PRO A 39 5.43 -14.48 -9.59
CA PRO A 39 5.78 -13.49 -10.61
C PRO A 39 4.93 -12.22 -10.47
N GLY A 40 5.58 -11.06 -10.39
CA GLY A 40 4.90 -9.77 -10.23
C GLY A 40 4.64 -9.34 -8.78
N VAL A 41 5.14 -10.08 -7.78
CA VAL A 41 4.96 -9.75 -6.34
C VAL A 41 5.32 -8.31 -5.98
N ASP A 42 6.38 -7.75 -6.56
CA ASP A 42 6.78 -6.36 -6.31
C ASP A 42 5.72 -5.35 -6.80
N GLY A 43 5.14 -5.60 -7.97
CA GLY A 43 4.07 -4.79 -8.53
C GLY A 43 2.76 -4.90 -7.74
N ASP A 44 2.38 -6.11 -7.35
CA ASP A 44 1.18 -6.36 -6.55
C ASP A 44 1.29 -5.67 -5.17
N VAL A 45 2.42 -5.83 -4.47
CA VAL A 45 2.67 -5.18 -3.16
C VAL A 45 2.69 -3.65 -3.29
N THR A 46 3.35 -3.13 -4.33
CA THR A 46 3.38 -1.67 -4.59
C THR A 46 1.99 -1.13 -4.81
N ARG A 47 1.17 -1.81 -5.63
CA ARG A 47 -0.22 -1.43 -5.89
C ARG A 47 -1.04 -1.47 -4.60
N TYR A 48 -0.93 -2.55 -3.83
CA TYR A 48 -1.65 -2.74 -2.57
C TYR A 48 -1.38 -1.61 -1.56
N CYS A 49 -0.11 -1.33 -1.28
CA CYS A 49 0.26 -0.26 -0.34
C CYS A 49 -0.14 1.13 -0.85
N ARG A 50 -0.08 1.39 -2.16
CA ARG A 50 -0.52 2.67 -2.74
C ARG A 50 -2.03 2.87 -2.66
N SER A 51 -2.82 1.80 -2.69
CA SER A 51 -4.27 1.87 -2.50
C SER A 51 -4.73 1.92 -1.04
N CYS A 52 -3.82 1.77 -0.06
CA CYS A 52 -4.18 1.78 1.35
C CYS A 52 -4.62 3.18 1.82
N ASP A 53 -5.90 3.34 2.21
CA ASP A 53 -6.48 4.60 2.66
C ASP A 53 -5.75 5.17 3.90
N VAL A 54 -5.41 4.33 4.87
CA VAL A 54 -4.68 4.74 6.09
C VAL A 54 -3.33 5.34 5.73
N CYS A 55 -2.56 4.69 4.85
CA CYS A 55 -1.31 5.23 4.34
C CYS A 55 -1.53 6.54 3.59
N GLN A 56 -2.53 6.62 2.71
CA GLN A 56 -2.77 7.80 1.89
C GLN A 56 -3.21 9.04 2.69
N ARG A 57 -3.81 8.85 3.86
CA ARG A 57 -4.19 9.93 4.78
C ARG A 57 -3.05 10.38 5.68
N THR A 58 -2.14 9.49 6.02
CA THR A 58 -1.04 9.75 6.98
C THR A 58 0.22 10.29 6.29
N VAL A 59 0.43 9.98 5.01
CA VAL A 59 1.52 10.56 4.24
C VAL A 59 1.31 12.08 4.15
N LYS A 60 2.34 12.84 4.54
CA LYS A 60 2.38 14.30 4.37
C LYS A 60 2.33 14.62 2.87
N LYS A 61 1.12 14.90 2.37
CA LYS A 61 0.95 15.56 1.09
C LYS A 61 1.36 17.00 1.32
N GLY A 62 2.37 17.47 0.57
CA GLY A 62 2.87 18.83 0.70
C GLY A 62 1.72 19.85 0.66
N THR A 63 1.95 21.03 1.21
CA THR A 63 0.93 22.07 1.24
C THR A 63 0.55 22.47 -0.18
N VAL A 64 -0.70 22.22 -0.59
CA VAL A 64 -1.26 22.82 -1.80
C VAL A 64 -1.52 24.30 -1.51
N PRO A 65 -0.98 25.24 -2.30
CA PRO A 65 -1.28 26.65 -2.15
C PRO A 65 -2.80 26.86 -2.34
N ARG A 66 -3.42 27.64 -1.45
CA ARG A 66 -4.85 27.94 -1.58
C ARG A 66 -5.04 28.81 -2.81
N VAL A 67 -5.77 28.30 -3.80
CA VAL A 67 -6.24 29.10 -4.92
C VAL A 67 -7.51 29.85 -4.51
N PRO A 68 -7.70 31.11 -4.93
CA PRO A 68 -8.95 31.83 -4.73
C PRO A 68 -10.13 31.06 -5.33
N LEU A 69 -11.21 30.90 -4.57
CA LEU A 69 -12.45 30.32 -5.08
C LEU A 69 -13.18 31.40 -5.88
N GLU A 70 -13.01 31.40 -7.21
CA GLU A 70 -13.88 32.18 -8.10
C GLU A 70 -15.22 31.47 -8.27
N LYS A 71 -16.28 32.27 -8.48
CA LYS A 71 -17.61 31.74 -8.78
C LYS A 71 -17.56 31.09 -10.17
N VAL A 72 -17.97 29.83 -10.23
CA VAL A 72 -18.23 29.14 -11.51
C VAL A 72 -19.27 29.96 -12.28
N PRO A 73 -19.11 30.15 -13.61
CA PRO A 73 -20.06 30.91 -14.42
C PRO A 73 -21.50 30.37 -14.36
#